data_AF-X1DIZ6-F1
#
_entry.id   AF-X1DIZ6-F1
#
_cell.length_a   1.000
_cell.length_b   1.000
_cell.length_c   1.000
_cell.angle_alpha   90.00
_cell.angle_beta   90.00
_cell.angle_gamma   90.00
#
_symmetry.space_group_name_H-M   'P 1'
#
loop_
_entity.id
_entity.type
_entity.pdbx_description
1 polymer ?
#
loop_
_entity_poly.entity_id
_entity_poly.type
_entity_poly.pdbx_seq_one_letter_code
_entity_poly.pdbx_strand_id
1 'polypeptide(L)'
;MLDIGKYIIDEPYQQYGNGYDQLEGDYLTYYKVATKFCHKARFEDREDLLHTIILNLAVAHRSNGHKPDNPSWMYRIASFTVAQYWRDYHKRTYGIDCGHCSNQQRKKCKRDNLYSECPKAIRIESLQKPIVGEDGQISELGDLIADDKAIDLADWTDINTFLRGCPQRLIDIAEKIDNREALTTKEQVYLWRYRQKAQKRLV
;
A
#
# COMPACT_ATOMS: atom_id res chain seq x y z
N MET A 1 32.71 -16.19 33.18
CA MET A 1 31.72 -17.28 33.05
C MET A 1 30.38 -16.65 33.36
N LEU A 2 29.57 -16.38 32.33
CA LEU A 2 28.27 -15.74 32.52
C LEU A 2 27.32 -16.76 33.16
N ASP A 3 26.72 -16.37 34.29
CA ASP A 3 25.84 -17.21 35.09
C ASP A 3 24.47 -17.31 34.40
N ILE A 4 24.34 -18.35 33.56
CA ILE A 4 23.17 -18.65 32.73
C ILE A 4 21.91 -18.89 33.60
N GLY A 5 22.07 -19.17 34.90
CA GLY A 5 20.96 -19.39 35.83
C GLY A 5 20.09 -18.16 36.10
N LYS A 6 20.60 -16.93 35.88
CA LYS A 6 19.83 -15.70 36.16
C LYS A 6 18.79 -15.35 35.09
N TYR A 7 18.78 -16.06 33.96
CA TYR A 7 17.84 -15.87 32.84
C TYR A 7 16.88 -17.06 32.65
N ILE A 8 16.87 -18.02 33.59
CA ILE A 8 15.87 -19.08 33.61
C ILE A 8 14.65 -18.51 34.31
N ILE A 9 13.72 -18.02 33.52
CA ILE A 9 12.43 -17.51 33.97
C ILE A 9 11.55 -18.76 34.19
N ASP A 10 11.48 -19.25 35.44
CA ASP A 10 10.59 -20.34 35.87
C ASP A 10 9.12 -19.88 36.01
N GLU A 11 8.70 -18.86 35.26
CA GLU A 11 7.28 -18.54 35.16
C GLU A 11 6.63 -19.46 34.12
N PRO A 12 5.57 -20.22 34.48
CA PRO A 12 4.83 -20.97 33.48
C PRO A 12 4.32 -19.97 32.45
N TYR A 13 4.75 -20.12 31.19
CA TYR A 13 4.26 -19.32 30.07
C TYR A 13 2.74 -19.26 30.14
N GLN A 14 2.22 -18.11 30.58
CA GLN A 14 0.80 -17.85 30.63
C GLN A 14 0.34 -17.90 29.18
N GLN A 15 -0.37 -18.97 28.80
CA GLN A 15 -0.95 -19.09 27.46
C GLN A 15 -1.99 -17.98 27.32
N TYR A 16 -1.55 -16.82 26.84
CA TYR A 16 -2.46 -15.83 26.30
C TYR A 16 -3.16 -16.50 25.13
N GLY A 17 -4.45 -16.78 25.30
CA GLY A 17 -5.30 -17.31 24.24
C GLY A 17 -5.13 -16.45 22.98
N ASN A 18 -5.08 -17.10 21.82
CA ASN A 18 -4.77 -16.47 20.53
C ASN A 18 -5.85 -15.47 20.03
N GLY A 19 -6.78 -15.05 20.88
CA GLY A 19 -7.86 -14.12 20.55
C GLY A 19 -9.00 -14.73 19.72
N TYR A 20 -8.86 -15.97 19.23
CA TYR A 20 -9.84 -16.61 18.36
C TYR A 20 -10.77 -17.59 19.10
N ASP A 21 -10.60 -17.76 20.42
CA ASP A 21 -11.39 -18.68 21.23
C ASP A 21 -12.89 -18.29 21.31
N GLN A 22 -13.21 -17.04 20.93
CA GLN A 22 -14.57 -16.49 20.89
C GLN A 22 -15.22 -16.60 19.50
N LEU A 23 -14.52 -17.15 18.50
CA LEU A 23 -15.09 -17.28 17.16
C LEU A 23 -16.17 -18.36 17.12
N GLU A 24 -17.30 -18.04 16.51
CA GLU A 24 -18.42 -18.97 16.29
C GLU A 24 -18.79 -19.07 14.80
N GLY A 25 -19.60 -20.08 14.47
CA GLY A 25 -20.18 -20.28 13.14
C GLY A 25 -19.15 -20.40 12.00
N ASP A 26 -19.39 -19.67 10.91
CA ASP A 26 -18.55 -19.71 9.70
C ASP A 26 -17.12 -19.24 9.97
N TYR A 27 -16.94 -18.22 10.81
CA TYR A 27 -15.60 -17.68 11.13
C TYR A 27 -14.74 -18.67 11.90
N LEU A 28 -15.32 -19.46 12.82
CA LEU A 28 -14.60 -20.56 13.48
C LEU A 28 -14.12 -21.61 12.46
N THR A 29 -14.95 -21.88 11.46
CA THR A 29 -14.59 -22.82 10.38
C THR A 29 -13.45 -22.26 9.52
N TYR A 30 -13.50 -20.98 9.17
CA TYR A 30 -12.44 -20.30 8.42
C TYR A 30 -11.13 -20.29 9.20
N TYR A 31 -11.20 -20.00 10.50
CA TYR A 31 -10.03 -20.04 11.39
C TYR A 31 -9.39 -21.44 11.41
N LYS A 32 -10.18 -22.51 11.57
CA LYS A 32 -9.69 -23.90 11.52
C LYS A 32 -9.04 -24.27 10.18
N VAL A 33 -9.46 -23.66 9.09
CA VAL A 33 -8.79 -23.83 7.78
C VAL A 33 -7.50 -23.01 7.75
N ALA A 34 -7.54 -21.74 8.14
CA ALA A 34 -6.41 -20.82 8.08
C ALA A 34 -5.22 -21.29 8.93
N THR A 35 -5.45 -21.80 10.14
CA THR A 35 -4.40 -22.35 11.03
C THR A 35 -3.63 -23.52 10.40
N LYS A 36 -4.26 -24.30 9.52
CA LYS A 36 -3.60 -25.38 8.76
C LYS A 36 -2.68 -24.87 7.65
N PHE A 37 -2.70 -23.58 7.30
CA PHE A 37 -1.91 -23.02 6.21
C PHE A 37 -0.97 -21.91 6.66
N CYS A 38 -1.25 -21.19 7.75
CA CYS A 38 -0.48 -20.02 8.18
C CYS A 38 1.02 -20.33 8.38
N HIS A 39 1.35 -21.53 8.87
CA HIS A 39 2.74 -21.96 9.08
C HIS A 39 3.59 -22.03 7.79
N LYS A 40 2.96 -21.94 6.60
CA LYS A 40 3.64 -21.91 5.29
C LYS A 40 4.19 -20.52 4.92
N ALA A 41 3.86 -19.47 5.66
CA ALA A 41 4.50 -18.16 5.55
C ALA A 41 5.76 -18.08 6.42
N ARG A 42 6.54 -17.00 6.24
CA ARG A 42 7.59 -16.62 7.19
C ARG A 42 7.00 -16.47 8.58
N PHE A 43 7.81 -16.73 9.61
CA PHE A 43 7.36 -16.73 11.01
C PHE A 43 6.64 -15.43 11.41
N GLU A 44 7.21 -14.29 11.03
CA GLU A 44 6.68 -12.94 11.27
C GLU A 44 5.32 -12.69 10.60
N ASP A 45 5.05 -13.33 9.45
CA ASP A 45 3.87 -13.07 8.62
C ASP A 45 2.75 -14.11 8.84
N ARG A 46 2.92 -15.04 9.81
CA ARG A 46 1.96 -16.15 10.00
C ARG A 46 0.57 -15.64 10.39
N GLU A 47 0.52 -14.66 11.28
CA GLU A 47 -0.75 -14.08 11.75
C GLU A 47 -1.43 -13.27 10.64
N ASP A 48 -0.66 -12.50 9.87
CA ASP A 48 -1.17 -11.78 8.70
C ASP A 48 -1.71 -12.71 7.63
N LEU A 49 -1.00 -13.81 7.33
CA LEU A 49 -1.47 -14.81 6.38
C LEU A 49 -2.74 -15.49 6.89
N LEU A 50 -2.80 -15.81 8.19
CA LEU A 50 -3.98 -16.40 8.83
C LEU A 50 -5.20 -15.48 8.64
N HIS A 51 -5.06 -14.20 8.98
CA HIS A 51 -6.12 -13.20 8.79
C HIS A 51 -6.51 -13.03 7.32
N THR A 52 -5.54 -13.00 6.41
CA THR A 52 -5.78 -12.88 4.97
C THR A 52 -6.61 -14.06 4.43
N ILE A 53 -6.31 -15.29 4.89
CA ILE A 53 -7.10 -16.47 4.51
C ILE A 53 -8.54 -16.34 5.02
N ILE A 54 -8.74 -15.95 6.28
CA ILE A 54 -10.08 -15.76 6.85
C ILE A 54 -10.88 -14.72 6.05
N LEU A 55 -10.26 -13.58 5.74
CA LEU A 55 -10.88 -12.52 4.94
C LEU A 55 -11.26 -12.99 3.54
N ASN A 56 -10.36 -13.69 2.84
CA ASN A 56 -10.62 -14.24 1.51
C ASN A 56 -11.78 -15.24 1.51
N LEU A 57 -11.86 -16.09 2.54
CA LEU A 57 -12.99 -17.02 2.72
C LEU A 57 -14.30 -16.28 2.97
N ALA A 58 -14.31 -15.26 3.83
CA ALA A 58 -15.50 -14.47 4.13
C ALA A 58 -16.00 -13.65 2.92
N VAL A 59 -15.09 -13.11 2.10
CA VAL A 59 -15.44 -12.42 0.85
C VAL A 59 -16.00 -13.40 -0.17
N ALA A 60 -15.35 -14.55 -0.38
CA ALA A 60 -15.84 -15.57 -1.30
C ALA A 60 -17.19 -16.13 -0.88
N HIS A 61 -17.42 -16.31 0.43
CA HIS A 61 -18.69 -16.76 0.96
C HIS A 61 -19.83 -15.75 0.72
N ARG A 62 -19.57 -14.44 0.89
CA ARG A 62 -20.55 -13.38 0.59
C ARG A 62 -20.92 -13.31 -0.89
N SER A 63 -19.97 -13.57 -1.78
CA SER A 63 -20.17 -13.52 -3.23
C SER A 63 -20.77 -14.81 -3.82
N ASN A 64 -20.80 -15.90 -3.06
CA ASN A 64 -21.33 -17.18 -3.52
C ASN A 64 -22.84 -17.28 -3.23
N GLY A 65 -23.66 -17.12 -4.27
CA GLY A 65 -25.10 -17.42 -4.20
C GLY A 65 -25.41 -18.92 -4.02
N HIS A 66 -24.44 -19.78 -4.34
CA HIS A 66 -24.48 -21.22 -4.06
C HIS A 66 -23.42 -21.55 -3.01
N LYS A 67 -23.84 -21.97 -1.82
CA LYS A 67 -22.94 -22.57 -0.83
C LYS A 67 -22.43 -23.89 -1.41
N PRO A 68 -21.11 -24.07 -1.60
CA PRO A 68 -20.62 -25.39 -1.90
C PRO A 68 -20.66 -26.20 -0.61
N ASP A 69 -21.43 -27.29 -0.58
CA ASP A 69 -21.58 -28.20 0.58
C ASP A 69 -20.28 -28.96 0.95
N ASN A 70 -19.15 -28.65 0.30
CA ASN A 70 -17.89 -29.36 0.44
C ASN A 70 -16.77 -28.41 0.92
N PRO A 71 -16.05 -28.72 2.02
CA PRO A 71 -14.90 -27.93 2.51
C PRO A 71 -13.78 -27.68 1.49
N SER A 72 -13.71 -28.44 0.39
CA SER A 72 -12.64 -28.38 -0.61
C SER A 72 -12.39 -26.99 -1.21
N TRP A 73 -13.43 -26.17 -1.39
CA TRP A 73 -13.24 -24.79 -1.89
C TRP A 73 -12.45 -23.92 -0.90
N MET A 74 -12.67 -24.09 0.40
CA MET A 74 -11.95 -23.34 1.43
C MET A 74 -10.46 -23.69 1.40
N TYR A 75 -10.14 -24.98 1.29
CA TYR A 75 -8.75 -25.44 1.15
C TYR A 75 -8.09 -24.90 -0.13
N ARG A 76 -8.83 -24.80 -1.24
CA ARG A 76 -8.32 -24.18 -2.48
C ARG A 76 -8.01 -22.70 -2.29
N ILE A 77 -8.92 -21.92 -1.68
CA ILE A 77 -8.70 -20.50 -1.42
C ILE A 77 -7.50 -20.31 -0.49
N ALA A 78 -7.40 -21.09 0.59
CA ALA A 78 -6.25 -21.05 1.49
C ALA A 78 -4.93 -21.36 0.75
N SER A 79 -4.92 -22.41 -0.08
CA SER A 79 -3.75 -22.77 -0.88
C SER A 79 -3.36 -21.70 -1.90
N PHE A 80 -4.34 -21.07 -2.56
CA PHE A 80 -4.07 -19.97 -3.50
C PHE A 80 -3.57 -18.71 -2.79
N THR A 81 -4.10 -18.42 -1.59
CA THR A 81 -3.64 -17.31 -0.75
C THR A 81 -2.19 -17.49 -0.34
N VAL A 82 -1.78 -18.69 0.08
CA VAL A 82 -0.36 -19.02 0.34
C VAL A 82 0.50 -18.84 -0.90
N ALA A 83 0.04 -19.33 -2.06
CA ALA A 83 0.78 -19.17 -3.29
C ALA A 83 0.92 -17.69 -3.69
N GLN A 84 -0.09 -16.87 -3.44
CA GLN A 84 -0.05 -15.44 -3.69
C GLN A 84 0.93 -14.73 -2.75
N TYR A 85 0.89 -15.05 -1.45
CA TYR A 85 1.86 -14.54 -0.47
C TYR A 85 3.30 -14.73 -0.94
N TRP A 86 3.67 -15.93 -1.40
CA TRP A 86 5.04 -16.19 -1.87
C TRP A 86 5.39 -15.47 -3.17
N ARG A 87 4.43 -15.28 -4.08
CA ARG A 87 4.66 -14.47 -5.30
C ARG A 87 4.90 -13.01 -4.95
N ASP A 88 4.10 -12.46 -4.06
CA ASP A 88 4.22 -11.08 -3.63
C ASP A 88 5.52 -10.85 -2.87
N TYR A 89 5.89 -11.77 -1.96
CA TYR A 89 7.16 -11.74 -1.27
C TYR A 89 8.35 -11.79 -2.24
N HIS A 90 8.32 -12.71 -3.22
CA HIS A 90 9.38 -12.83 -4.22
C HIS A 90 9.49 -11.57 -5.09
N LYS A 91 8.35 -10.99 -5.49
CA LYS A 91 8.30 -9.74 -6.25
C LYS A 91 8.91 -8.59 -5.46
N ARG A 92 8.58 -8.45 -4.17
CA ARG A 92 9.11 -7.39 -3.30
C ARG A 92 10.60 -7.56 -3.03
N THR A 93 11.05 -8.80 -2.83
CA THR A 93 12.44 -9.09 -2.42
C THR A 93 13.41 -9.08 -3.60
N TYR A 94 13.01 -9.66 -4.74
CA TYR A 94 13.88 -9.84 -5.90
C TYR A 94 13.54 -8.91 -7.07
N GLY A 95 12.45 -8.14 -6.98
CA GLY A 95 12.00 -7.28 -8.07
C GLY A 95 11.43 -8.03 -9.27
N ILE A 96 11.19 -9.35 -9.18
CA ILE A 96 10.74 -10.18 -10.30
C ILE A 96 9.38 -10.80 -10.01
N ASP A 97 8.43 -10.61 -10.93
CA ASP A 97 7.13 -11.27 -10.90
C ASP A 97 7.04 -12.42 -11.92
N CYS A 98 7.38 -13.62 -11.47
CA CYS A 98 7.22 -14.85 -12.28
C CYS A 98 5.77 -15.37 -12.30
N GLY A 99 4.85 -14.81 -11.51
CA GLY A 99 3.47 -15.27 -11.42
C GLY A 99 2.71 -15.16 -12.74
N HIS A 100 3.03 -14.14 -13.53
CA HIS A 100 2.46 -13.84 -14.84
C HIS A 100 3.20 -14.51 -16.01
N CYS A 101 4.14 -15.42 -15.75
CA CYS A 101 4.88 -16.14 -16.79
C CYS A 101 4.26 -17.52 -17.04
N SER A 102 4.28 -17.96 -18.31
CA SER A 102 3.74 -19.27 -18.69
C SER A 102 4.53 -20.42 -18.04
N ASN A 103 3.93 -21.60 -17.95
CA ASN A 103 4.61 -22.78 -17.42
C ASN A 103 5.87 -23.14 -18.21
N GLN A 104 5.83 -22.98 -19.53
CA GLN A 104 6.98 -23.24 -20.40
C GLN A 104 8.11 -22.22 -20.16
N GLN A 105 7.78 -20.94 -20.06
CA GLN A 105 8.73 -19.87 -19.74
C GLN A 105 9.42 -20.13 -18.40
N ARG A 106 8.66 -20.42 -17.34
CA ARG A 106 9.21 -20.70 -16.00
C ARG A 106 10.12 -21.93 -15.99
N LYS A 107 9.75 -23.00 -16.72
CA LYS A 107 10.61 -24.19 -16.88
C LYS A 107 11.92 -23.85 -17.60
N LYS A 108 11.87 -23.02 -18.64
CA LYS A 108 13.06 -22.53 -19.34
C LYS A 108 13.95 -21.71 -18.42
N CYS A 109 13.39 -20.68 -17.75
CA CYS A 109 14.14 -19.84 -16.82
C CYS A 109 14.81 -20.65 -15.70
N LYS A 110 14.11 -21.67 -15.16
CA LYS A 110 14.67 -22.56 -14.14
C LYS A 110 15.80 -23.44 -14.68
N ARG A 111 15.67 -23.97 -15.90
CA ARG A 111 16.69 -24.84 -16.53
C ARG A 111 17.96 -24.06 -16.84
N ASP A 112 17.80 -22.86 -17.39
CA ASP A 112 18.89 -22.07 -17.97
C ASP A 112 19.36 -20.95 -17.01
N ASN A 113 18.80 -20.88 -15.79
CA ASN A 113 19.07 -19.87 -14.75
C ASN A 113 18.93 -18.39 -15.22
N LEU A 114 17.92 -18.10 -16.03
CA LEU A 114 17.73 -16.79 -16.68
C LEU A 114 17.04 -15.73 -15.79
N TYR A 115 17.15 -15.84 -14.47
CA TYR A 115 16.46 -14.92 -13.55
C TYR A 115 17.09 -13.53 -13.58
N SER A 116 18.43 -13.43 -13.66
CA SER A 116 19.15 -12.16 -13.73
C SER A 116 18.94 -11.40 -15.04
N GLU A 117 18.58 -12.11 -16.10
CA GLU A 117 18.32 -11.55 -17.44
C GLU A 117 16.82 -11.39 -17.71
N CYS A 118 15.98 -11.52 -16.69
CA CYS A 118 14.54 -11.47 -16.88
C CYS A 118 14.11 -10.08 -17.35
N PRO A 119 13.42 -9.95 -18.50
CA PRO A 119 12.96 -8.65 -18.99
C PRO A 119 11.84 -8.04 -18.13
N LYS A 120 11.23 -8.83 -17.24
CA LYS A 120 10.23 -8.39 -16.27
C LYS A 120 10.83 -8.07 -14.90
N ALA A 121 12.15 -8.16 -14.75
CA ALA A 121 12.82 -7.78 -13.51
C ALA A 121 12.82 -6.26 -13.38
N ILE A 122 12.39 -5.77 -12.23
CA ILE A 122 12.66 -4.40 -11.80
C ILE A 122 14.17 -4.34 -11.52
N ARG A 123 14.89 -3.62 -12.38
CA ARG A 123 16.31 -3.37 -12.19
C ARG A 123 16.48 -2.22 -11.22
N ILE A 124 17.15 -2.48 -10.11
CA ILE A 124 17.58 -1.42 -9.20
C ILE A 124 18.88 -0.86 -9.78
N GLU A 125 18.86 0.40 -10.19
CA GLU A 125 20.04 1.15 -10.62
C GLU A 125 20.51 2.05 -9.46
N SER A 126 21.81 2.32 -9.39
CA SER A 126 22.36 3.24 -8.39
C SER A 126 22.00 4.68 -8.75
N LEU A 127 21.59 5.48 -7.77
CA LEU A 127 21.33 6.91 -7.97
C LEU A 127 22.60 7.68 -8.32
N GLN A 128 23.77 7.23 -7.85
CA GLN A 128 25.09 7.78 -8.17
C GLN A 128 25.59 7.35 -9.57
N LYS A 129 24.75 6.69 -10.37
CA LYS A 129 25.11 6.29 -11.72
C LYS A 129 25.38 7.54 -12.56
N PRO A 130 26.57 7.71 -13.15
CA PRO A 130 26.86 8.85 -14.01
C PRO A 130 26.05 8.72 -15.30
N ILE A 131 25.39 9.82 -15.68
CA ILE A 131 24.63 9.96 -16.91
C ILE A 131 25.23 11.12 -17.70
N VAL A 132 25.53 10.87 -18.96
CA VAL A 132 26.07 11.89 -19.88
C VAL A 132 24.88 12.62 -20.51
N GLY A 133 24.78 13.92 -20.23
CA GLY A 133 23.82 14.82 -20.85
C GLY A 133 24.15 15.09 -22.32
N GLU A 134 23.20 15.70 -23.02
CA GLU A 134 23.33 16.02 -24.46
C GLU A 134 24.44 17.06 -24.73
N ASP A 135 24.77 17.86 -23.73
CA ASP A 135 25.87 18.84 -23.71
C ASP A 135 27.24 18.24 -23.31
N GLY A 136 27.28 16.94 -23.02
CA GLY A 136 28.47 16.23 -22.55
C GLY A 136 28.79 16.43 -21.06
N GLN A 137 27.94 17.12 -20.29
CA GLN A 137 28.09 17.18 -18.83
C GLN A 137 27.69 15.84 -18.20
N ILE A 138 28.39 15.47 -17.12
CA ILE A 138 28.11 14.26 -16.36
C ILE A 138 27.29 14.66 -15.13
N SER A 139 26.06 14.19 -15.06
CA SER A 139 25.17 14.35 -13.90
C SER A 139 24.87 12.98 -13.30
N GLU A 140 24.50 12.92 -12.02
CA GLU A 140 24.07 11.65 -11.42
C GLU A 140 22.61 11.34 -11.80
N LEU A 141 22.25 10.06 -11.90
CA LEU A 141 20.87 9.64 -12.15
C LEU A 141 19.90 10.26 -11.13
N GLY A 142 20.32 10.36 -9.87
CA GLY A 142 19.53 11.00 -8.81
C GLY A 142 19.15 12.46 -9.11
N ASP A 143 20.06 13.23 -9.72
CA ASP A 143 19.83 14.64 -10.05
C ASP A 143 18.83 14.83 -11.20
N LEU A 144 18.62 13.78 -12.01
CA LEU A 144 17.75 13.79 -13.19
C LEU A 144 16.36 13.23 -12.90
N ILE A 145 16.13 12.64 -11.74
CA ILE A 145 14.81 12.18 -11.32
C ILE A 145 14.05 13.38 -10.76
N ALA A 146 12.95 13.76 -11.41
CA ALA A 146 12.07 14.79 -10.89
C ALA A 146 11.52 14.36 -9.51
N ASP A 147 11.74 15.18 -8.48
CA ASP A 147 11.07 15.00 -7.20
C ASP A 147 9.64 15.54 -7.34
N ASP A 148 8.66 14.65 -7.34
CA ASP A 148 7.23 15.01 -7.38
C ASP A 148 6.79 15.87 -6.15
N LYS A 149 7.70 16.13 -5.19
CA LYS A 149 7.54 17.07 -4.07
C LYS A 149 8.37 18.36 -4.20
N ALA A 150 9.12 18.56 -5.28
CA ALA A 150 9.84 19.81 -5.51
C ALA A 150 8.84 20.97 -5.56
N ILE A 151 9.12 22.03 -4.79
CA ILE A 151 8.29 23.23 -4.74
C ILE A 151 8.28 23.87 -6.13
N ASP A 152 7.12 23.89 -6.77
CA ASP A 152 6.93 24.62 -8.02
C ASP A 152 6.93 26.13 -7.73
N LEU A 153 8.09 26.74 -7.98
CA LEU A 153 8.30 28.18 -7.77
C LEU A 153 7.39 29.01 -8.69
N ALA A 154 6.98 28.49 -9.85
CA ALA A 154 6.06 29.18 -10.75
C ALA A 154 4.65 29.24 -10.14
N ASP A 155 4.13 28.11 -9.65
CA ASP A 155 2.86 28.06 -8.90
C ASP A 155 2.90 29.01 -7.69
N TRP A 156 4.04 29.09 -6.98
CA TRP A 156 4.18 29.95 -5.82
C TRP A 156 4.23 31.44 -6.18
N THR A 157 4.81 31.80 -7.33
CA THR A 157 4.75 33.17 -7.87
C THR A 157 3.34 33.54 -8.34
N ASP A 158 2.56 32.59 -8.84
CA ASP A 158 1.20 32.82 -9.30
C ASP A 158 0.24 33.10 -8.12
N ILE A 159 0.40 32.38 -7.00
CA ILE A 159 -0.32 32.64 -5.75
C ILE A 159 -0.06 34.06 -5.23
N ASN A 160 1.20 34.49 -5.21
CA ASN A 160 1.57 35.84 -4.78
C ASN A 160 1.00 36.93 -5.71
N THR A 161 0.94 36.64 -7.01
CA THR A 161 0.35 37.54 -8.01
C THR A 161 -1.17 37.63 -7.84
N PHE A 162 -1.83 36.52 -7.57
CA PHE A 162 -3.26 36.47 -7.24
C PHE A 162 -3.58 37.28 -5.98
N LEU A 163 -2.81 37.09 -4.89
CA LEU A 163 -3.02 37.83 -3.64
C LEU A 163 -2.84 39.34 -3.81
N ARG A 164 -1.87 39.79 -4.62
CA ARG A 164 -1.69 41.22 -4.94
C ARG A 164 -2.85 41.82 -5.73
N GLY A 165 -3.51 41.05 -6.59
CA GLY A 165 -4.69 41.48 -7.34
C GLY A 165 -6.02 41.26 -6.61
N CYS A 166 -6.00 40.57 -5.47
CA CYS A 166 -7.20 40.18 -4.76
C CYS A 166 -7.80 41.37 -3.99
N PRO A 167 -9.12 41.63 -4.10
CA PRO A 167 -9.79 42.64 -3.30
C PRO A 167 -9.61 42.39 -1.79
N GLN A 168 -9.16 43.40 -1.05
CA GLN A 168 -8.88 43.32 0.38
C GLN A 168 -10.02 42.69 1.20
N ARG A 169 -11.28 43.02 0.88
CA ARG A 169 -12.46 42.46 1.55
C ARG A 169 -12.56 40.94 1.49
N LEU A 170 -12.03 40.29 0.45
CA LEU A 170 -12.01 38.82 0.39
C LEU A 170 -10.94 38.24 1.29
N ILE A 171 -9.82 38.94 1.46
CA ILE A 171 -8.75 38.56 2.37
C ILE A 171 -9.26 38.65 3.81
N ASP A 172 -9.91 39.76 4.16
CA ASP A 172 -10.49 39.95 5.50
C ASP A 172 -11.56 38.89 5.83
N ILE A 173 -12.39 38.49 4.84
CA ILE A 173 -13.35 37.40 4.98
C ILE A 173 -12.64 36.06 5.19
N ALA A 174 -11.54 35.80 4.47
CA ALA A 174 -10.77 34.58 4.61
C ALA A 174 -10.11 34.48 6.00
N GLU A 175 -9.54 35.58 6.51
CA GLU A 175 -8.97 35.64 7.87
C GLU A 175 -10.03 35.37 8.94
N LYS A 176 -11.24 35.91 8.80
CA LYS A 176 -12.35 35.60 9.73
C LYS A 176 -12.73 34.13 9.72
N ILE A 177 -12.76 33.49 8.55
CA ILE A 177 -13.04 32.05 8.45
C ILE A 177 -11.94 31.25 9.17
N ASP A 178 -10.67 31.62 8.98
CA ASP A 178 -9.53 30.95 9.60
C ASP A 178 -9.56 31.08 11.14
N ASN A 179 -9.86 32.29 11.62
CA ASN A 179 -10.10 32.59 13.04
C ASN A 179 -11.42 31.99 13.59
N ARG A 180 -12.18 31.27 12.75
CA ARG A 180 -13.48 30.64 13.07
C ARG A 180 -14.55 31.61 13.55
N GLU A 181 -14.49 32.85 13.09
CA GLU A 181 -15.50 33.87 13.35
C GLU A 181 -16.70 33.70 12.40
N ALA A 182 -17.90 34.03 12.90
CA ALA A 182 -19.10 33.97 12.09
C ALA A 182 -19.13 35.10 11.05
N LEU A 183 -19.24 34.74 9.77
CA LEU A 183 -19.39 35.73 8.71
C LEU A 183 -20.75 36.40 8.77
N THR A 184 -20.76 37.71 8.59
CA THR A 184 -21.98 38.50 8.44
C THR A 184 -22.68 38.16 7.12
N THR A 185 -23.99 38.41 7.05
CA THR A 185 -24.79 38.15 5.84
C THR A 185 -24.24 38.88 4.60
N LYS A 186 -23.67 40.09 4.78
CA LYS A 186 -23.08 40.86 3.67
C LYS A 186 -21.79 40.21 3.15
N GLU A 187 -20.95 39.70 4.06
CA GLU A 187 -19.71 38.98 3.71
C GLU A 187 -20.02 37.67 2.99
N GLN A 188 -21.02 36.92 3.46
CA GLN A 188 -21.51 35.70 2.81
C GLN A 188 -21.99 35.96 1.37
N VAL A 189 -22.80 37.01 1.17
CA VAL A 189 -23.28 37.40 -0.17
C VAL A 189 -22.12 37.86 -1.05
N TYR A 190 -21.15 38.60 -0.50
CA TYR A 190 -19.97 39.06 -1.24
C TYR A 190 -19.10 37.89 -1.70
N LEU A 191 -18.82 36.94 -0.81
CA LEU A 191 -18.09 35.71 -1.11
C LEU A 191 -18.83 34.87 -2.17
N TRP A 192 -20.15 34.71 -2.05
CA TRP A 192 -20.97 33.99 -3.01
C TRP A 192 -20.88 34.59 -4.43
N ARG A 193 -20.93 35.91 -4.56
CA ARG A 193 -20.79 36.60 -5.85
C ARG A 193 -19.43 36.33 -6.50
N TYR A 194 -18.35 36.36 -5.72
CA TYR A 194 -17.02 36.08 -6.24
C TYR A 194 -16.84 34.62 -6.64
N ARG A 195 -17.41 33.68 -5.86
CA ARG A 195 -17.44 32.26 -6.24
C ARG A 195 -18.18 32.03 -7.55
N GLN A 196 -19.33 32.69 -7.75
CA GLN A 196 -20.05 32.60 -9.04
C GLN A 196 -19.26 33.14 -10.23
N LYS A 197 -18.46 34.20 -10.04
CA LYS A 197 -17.60 34.74 -11.11
C LYS A 197 -16.44 33.81 -11.48
N ALA A 198 -15.83 33.15 -10.49
CA ALA A 198 -14.70 32.26 -10.69
C ALA A 198 -15.12 30.86 -11.22
N GLN A 199 -16.39 30.50 -11.04
CA GLN A 199 -16.91 29.22 -11.49
C GLN A 199 -16.96 29.18 -13.03
N LYS A 200 -16.07 28.39 -13.64
CA LYS A 200 -16.15 28.10 -15.07
C LYS A 200 -17.45 27.32 -15.33
N ARG A 201 -18.27 27.77 -16.30
CA ARG A 201 -19.38 26.95 -16.79
C ARG A 201 -18.79 25.68 -17.38
N LEU A 202 -19.19 24.53 -16.86
CA LEU A 202 -18.88 23.25 -17.50
C LEU A 202 -19.58 23.27 -18.86
N VAL A 203 -18.81 23.23 -19.95
CA VAL A 203 -19.27 22.91 -21.30
C VAL A 203 -19.03 21.42 -21.51
#